data_AF-A0A4R3GJ43-F1
#
_entry.id   AF-A0A4R3GJ43-F1
#
_cell.length_a   1.000
_cell.length_b   1.000
_cell.length_c   1.000
_cell.angle_alpha   90.00
_cell.angle_beta   90.00
_cell.angle_gamma   90.00
#
_symmetry.space_group_name_H-M   'P 1'
#
loop_
_entity.id
_entity.type
_entity.pdbx_description
1 polymer ?
#
loop_
_entity_poly.entity_id
_entity_poly.type
_entity_poly.pdbx_seq_one_letter_code
_entity_poly.pdbx_strand_id
1 'polypeptide(L)'
;MQALSRALADMTLQERASMADVVVEALEAFGQEAEEDGDTRFARDSKAIACTIRGCGRDLSKCELQTAELLLELGIQFMYSYTCREKRSDSERLVVQ
;
A
#
# COMPACT_ATOMS: atom_id res chain seq x y z
N MET A 1 3.53 -11.38 -9.08
CA MET A 1 2.30 -11.25 -9.88
C MET A 1 1.39 -12.47 -9.81
N GLN A 2 1.62 -13.60 -10.52
CA GLN A 2 0.61 -14.69 -10.59
C GLN A 2 0.13 -15.27 -9.24
N ALA A 3 1.00 -15.36 -8.23
CA ALA A 3 0.63 -15.89 -6.92
C ALA A 3 -0.34 -14.98 -6.14
N LEU A 4 -0.18 -13.65 -6.25
CA LEU A 4 -1.05 -12.69 -5.59
C LEU A 4 -2.43 -12.65 -6.27
N SER A 5 -2.45 -12.67 -7.60
CA SER A 5 -3.69 -12.73 -8.40
C SER A 5 -4.48 -14.02 -8.12
N ARG A 6 -3.79 -15.17 -7.94
CA ARG A 6 -4.47 -16.42 -7.59
C ARG A 6 -5.03 -16.38 -6.16
N ALA A 7 -4.26 -15.84 -5.21
CA ALA A 7 -4.70 -15.70 -3.82
C ALA A 7 -5.91 -14.76 -3.68
N LEU A 8 -5.93 -13.65 -4.44
CA LEU A 8 -7.05 -12.70 -4.44
C LEU A 8 -8.27 -13.24 -5.18
N ALA A 9 -8.09 -14.04 -6.24
CA ALA A 9 -9.19 -14.70 -6.95
C ALA A 9 -9.89 -15.78 -6.09
N ASP A 10 -9.14 -16.46 -5.23
CA ASP A 10 -9.66 -17.50 -4.32
C ASP A 10 -10.39 -16.92 -3.09
N MET A 11 -10.23 -15.63 -2.80
CA MET A 11 -10.90 -14.94 -1.70
C MET A 11 -12.37 -14.62 -2.00
N THR A 12 -13.18 -14.52 -0.96
CA THR A 12 -14.51 -13.94 -1.00
C THR A 12 -14.44 -12.41 -1.15
N LEU A 13 -15.56 -11.79 -1.52
CA LEU A 13 -15.65 -10.34 -1.67
C LEU A 13 -15.42 -9.63 -0.32
N GLN A 14 -15.82 -10.25 0.79
CA GLN A 14 -15.62 -9.74 2.14
C GLN A 14 -14.16 -9.82 2.57
N GLU A 15 -13.47 -10.93 2.29
CA GLU A 15 -12.03 -11.06 2.57
C GLU A 15 -11.19 -10.05 1.79
N ARG A 16 -11.55 -9.78 0.53
CA ARG A 16 -10.91 -8.73 -0.28
C ARG A 16 -11.16 -7.34 0.28
N ALA A 17 -12.39 -7.03 0.72
CA ALA A 17 -12.70 -5.76 1.36
C ALA A 17 -11.87 -5.58 2.64
N SER A 18 -11.79 -6.60 3.50
CA SER A 18 -10.95 -6.55 4.71
C SER A 18 -9.47 -6.39 4.40
N MET A 19 -8.94 -7.02 3.33
CA MET A 19 -7.56 -6.79 2.90
C MET A 19 -7.33 -5.36 2.42
N ALA A 20 -8.30 -4.79 1.69
CA ALA A 20 -8.23 -3.40 1.24
C ALA A 20 -8.22 -2.43 2.42
N ASP A 21 -9.02 -2.67 3.45
CA ASP A 21 -9.01 -1.88 4.68
C ASP A 21 -7.63 -1.93 5.37
N VAL A 22 -7.04 -3.12 5.50
CA VAL A 22 -5.69 -3.27 6.09
C VAL A 22 -4.62 -2.53 5.29
N VAL A 23 -4.65 -2.59 3.95
CA VAL A 23 -3.68 -1.88 3.10
C VAL A 23 -3.87 -0.37 3.20
N VAL A 24 -5.12 0.11 3.28
CA VAL A 24 -5.44 1.52 3.46
C VAL A 24 -4.92 2.04 4.81
N GLU A 25 -5.18 1.31 5.90
CA GLU A 25 -4.68 1.66 7.23
C GLU A 25 -3.15 1.72 7.26
N ALA A 26 -2.48 0.75 6.64
CA ALA A 26 -1.03 0.73 6.54
C ALA A 26 -0.48 1.92 5.74
N LEU A 27 -1.08 2.24 4.58
CA LEU A 27 -0.69 3.41 3.78
C LEU A 27 -0.87 4.72 4.54
N GLU A 28 -1.93 4.85 5.33
CA GLU A 28 -2.16 6.03 6.18
C GLU A 28 -1.08 6.14 7.27
N ALA A 29 -0.70 5.03 7.91
CA ALA A 29 0.37 4.99 8.91
C ALA A 29 1.74 5.37 8.31
N PHE A 30 2.14 4.74 7.20
CA PHE A 30 3.39 5.09 6.49
C PHE A 30 3.38 6.52 5.96
N GLY A 31 2.22 7.01 5.53
CA GLY A 31 2.06 8.39 5.10
C GLY A 31 2.28 9.38 6.24
N GLN A 32 1.84 9.05 7.45
CA GLN A 32 2.09 9.86 8.64
C GLN A 32 3.56 9.84 9.05
N GLU A 33 4.19 8.65 9.11
CA GLU A 33 5.62 8.49 9.41
C GLU A 33 6.49 9.29 8.43
N ALA A 34 6.22 9.19 7.13
CA ALA A 34 6.93 9.98 6.13
C ALA A 34 6.72 11.49 6.27
N GLU A 35 5.55 11.92 6.75
CA GLU A 35 5.28 13.34 7.02
C GLU A 35 6.10 13.83 8.21
N GLU A 36 6.24 13.01 9.26
CA GLU A 36 7.09 13.25 10.43
C GLU A 36 8.58 13.30 10.06
N ASP A 37 9.02 12.47 9.12
CA ASP A 37 10.39 12.44 8.57
C ASP A 37 10.68 13.52 7.52
N GLY A 38 9.66 14.28 7.10
CA GLY A 38 9.77 15.36 6.12
C GLY A 38 9.72 14.91 4.65
N ASP A 39 9.47 13.63 4.35
CA ASP A 39 9.14 13.13 3.00
C ASP A 39 7.66 13.41 2.66
N THR A 40 7.37 14.70 2.51
CA THR A 40 6.03 15.22 2.17
C THR A 40 5.48 14.66 0.86
N ARG A 41 6.34 14.23 -0.07
CA ARG A 41 5.94 13.62 -1.33
C ARG A 41 5.40 12.22 -1.07
N PHE A 42 6.14 11.39 -0.34
CA PHE A 42 5.69 10.05 0.00
C PHE A 42 4.40 10.10 0.83
N ALA A 43 4.32 11.01 1.81
CA ALA A 43 3.11 11.23 2.60
C ALA A 43 1.87 11.53 1.74
N ARG A 44 2.01 12.45 0.77
CA ARG A 44 0.92 12.81 -0.16
C ARG A 44 0.52 11.65 -1.05
N ASP A 45 1.51 10.95 -1.61
CA ASP A 45 1.29 9.85 -2.54
C ASP A 45 0.64 8.65 -1.82
N SER A 46 1.06 8.34 -0.58
CA SER A 46 0.42 7.35 0.29
C SER A 46 -1.07 7.65 0.54
N LYS A 47 -1.39 8.90 0.92
CA LYS A 47 -2.79 9.34 1.12
C LYS A 47 -3.61 9.21 -0.16
N ALA A 48 -3.03 9.54 -1.32
CA ALA A 48 -3.72 9.42 -2.61
C ALA A 48 -4.03 7.95 -2.97
N ILE A 49 -3.08 7.03 -2.74
CA ILE A 49 -3.27 5.60 -2.98
C ILE A 49 -4.34 5.04 -2.04
N ALA A 50 -4.29 5.38 -0.75
CA ALA A 50 -5.28 4.96 0.25
C ALA A 50 -6.70 5.39 -0.13
N CYS A 51 -6.88 6.66 -0.52
CA CYS A 51 -8.17 7.17 -1.01
C CYS A 51 -8.66 6.43 -2.26
N THR A 52 -7.76 6.08 -3.18
CA THR A 52 -8.09 5.36 -4.42
C THR A 52 -8.57 3.94 -4.11
N ILE A 53 -7.85 3.21 -3.24
CA ILE A 53 -8.23 1.86 -2.81
C ILE A 53 -9.59 1.88 -2.11
N ARG A 54 -9.81 2.83 -1.19
CA ARG A 54 -11.07 2.99 -0.44
C ARG A 54 -12.25 3.32 -1.36
N GLY A 55 -12.00 4.06 -2.44
CA GLY A 55 -12.99 4.34 -3.49
C GLY A 55 -13.38 3.11 -4.29
N CYS A 56 -12.39 2.33 -4.77
CA CYS A 56 -12.64 1.09 -5.52
C CYS A 56 -13.21 -0.03 -4.65
N GLY A 57 -12.87 -0.09 -3.36
CA GLY A 57 -13.37 -1.07 -2.41
C GLY A 57 -14.90 -1.07 -2.25
N ARG A 58 -15.56 0.06 -2.54
CA ARG A 58 -17.01 0.20 -2.43
C ARG A 58 -17.79 -0.36 -3.63
N ASP A 59 -17.15 -0.61 -4.77
CA ASP A 59 -17.80 -1.07 -6.02
C ASP A 59 -17.17 -2.35 -6.59
N LEU A 60 -16.63 -3.21 -5.71
CA LEU A 60 -15.99 -4.50 -6.04
C LEU A 60 -16.97 -5.59 -6.54
N SER A 61 -18.01 -5.22 -7.29
CA SER A 61 -18.75 -6.17 -8.11
C SER A 61 -17.78 -6.88 -9.08
N LYS A 62 -18.11 -8.10 -9.53
CA LYS A 62 -17.20 -9.05 -10.21
C LYS A 62 -16.37 -8.48 -11.39
N CYS A 63 -16.70 -7.30 -11.92
CA CYS A 63 -15.95 -6.63 -12.99
C CYS A 63 -14.75 -5.78 -12.53
N GLU A 64 -14.65 -5.39 -11.25
CA GLU A 64 -13.57 -4.50 -10.78
C GLU A 64 -12.44 -5.21 -10.01
N LEU A 65 -12.53 -6.53 -9.92
CA LEU A 65 -11.57 -7.40 -9.22
C LEU A 65 -10.11 -7.15 -9.63
N GLN A 66 -9.85 -7.10 -10.93
CA GLN A 66 -8.50 -6.87 -11.46
C GLN A 66 -7.95 -5.48 -11.10
N THR A 67 -8.81 -4.46 -11.07
CA THR A 67 -8.40 -3.10 -10.69
C THR A 67 -8.06 -3.04 -9.20
N ALA A 68 -8.87 -3.68 -8.36
CA ALA A 68 -8.59 -3.79 -6.94
C ALA A 68 -7.29 -4.54 -6.66
N GLU A 69 -7.04 -5.65 -7.37
CA GLU A 69 -5.79 -6.41 -7.28
C GLU A 69 -4.57 -5.56 -7.63
N LEU A 70 -4.62 -4.82 -8.75
CA LEU A 70 -3.54 -3.95 -9.19
C LEU A 70 -3.28 -2.82 -8.19
N LEU A 71 -4.34 -2.25 -7.59
CA LEU A 71 -4.21 -1.20 -6.59
C LEU A 71 -3.62 -1.72 -5.28
N LEU A 72 -3.99 -2.92 -4.84
CA LEU A 72 -3.40 -3.57 -3.68
C LEU A 72 -1.91 -3.89 -3.92
N GLU A 73 -1.57 -4.41 -5.10
CA GLU A 73 -0.18 -4.67 -5.46
C GLU A 73 0.64 -3.37 -5.49
N LEU A 74 0.07 -2.30 -6.06
CA LEU A 74 0.70 -0.97 -6.05
C LEU A 74 0.95 -0.48 -4.62
N GLY A 75 -0.06 -0.54 -3.74
CA GLY A 75 0.08 -0.13 -2.35
C GLY A 75 1.18 -0.89 -1.61
N ILE A 76 1.22 -2.22 -1.77
CA ILE A 76 2.25 -3.08 -1.15
C ILE A 76 3.64 -2.74 -1.68
N GLN A 77 3.82 -2.62 -2.99
CA GLN A 77 5.11 -2.27 -3.59
C GLN A 77 5.57 -0.87 -3.19
N PHE A 78 4.63 0.07 -3.08
CA PHE A 78 4.91 1.44 -2.66
C PHE A 78 5.42 1.49 -1.22
N MET A 79 4.74 0.83 -0.28
CA MET A 79 5.19 0.69 1.11
C MET A 79 6.56 -0.02 1.20
N TYR A 80 6.76 -1.11 0.45
CA TYR A 80 8.04 -1.79 0.41
C TYR A 80 9.18 -0.86 -0.03
N SER A 81 8.93 0.00 -1.03
CA SER A 81 9.92 0.98 -1.51
C SER A 81 10.32 1.99 -0.44
N TYR A 82 9.41 2.36 0.47
CA TYR A 82 9.70 3.25 1.60
C TYR A 82 10.63 2.58 2.61
N THR A 83 10.25 1.37 3.05
CA THR A 83 11.07 0.61 4.02
C THR A 83 12.48 0.33 3.51
N CYS A 84 12.66 0.15 2.20
CA CYS A 84 13.97 0.00 1.58
C CYS A 84 14.79 1.30 1.58
N ARG A 85 14.14 2.47 1.47
CA ARG A 85 14.80 3.77 1.58
C ARG A 85 15.27 4.00 3.01
N GLU A 86 14.40 3.77 4.00
CA GLU A 86 14.72 3.87 5.42
C GLU A 86 15.94 3.02 5.80
N LYS A 87 15.94 1.73 5.44
CA LYS A 87 17.07 0.83 5.71
C LYS A 87 18.39 1.31 5.13
N ARG A 88 18.34 1.99 3.97
CA ARG A 88 19.53 2.58 3.36
C ARG A 88 20.01 3.79 4.15
N SER A 89 19.12 4.68 4.55
CA SER A 89 19.46 5.84 5.39
C SER A 89 19.98 5.44 6.78
N ASP A 90 19.45 4.38 7.39
CA ASP A 90 19.98 3.84 8.66
C ASP A 90 21.37 3.23 8.49
N SER A 91 21.61 2.49 7.40
CA SER A 91 22.93 1.94 7.09
C SER A 91 23.96 3.04 6.81
N GLU A 92 23.57 4.13 6.15
CA GLU A 92 24.46 5.28 5.89
C GLU A 92 24.75 6.09 7.17
N ARG A 93 23.83 6.16 8.14
CA ARG A 93 24.07 6.81 9.45
C ARG A 93 25.00 6.00 10.35
N LEU A 94 24.98 4.67 10.28
CA LEU A 94 25.84 3.79 11.09
C LEU A 94 27.32 3.76 10.63
N VAL A 95 27.60 4.15 9.39
CA VAL A 95 28.97 4.19 8.83
C VAL A 95 29.70 5.50 9.17
N VAL A 96 28.99 6.50 9.71
CA VAL A 96 29.51 7.85 9.99
C VAL A 96 29.72 8.09 11.50
N GLN A 97 29.57 7.06 12.34
CA GLN A 97 29.96 7.09 13.77
C GLN A 97 31.24 6.28 14.00
#